data_AF-A0A842N1Q6-F1
#
_entry.id   AF-A0A842N1Q6-F1
#
_cell.length_a   1.000
_cell.length_b   1.000
_cell.length_c   1.000
_cell.angle_alpha   90.00
_cell.angle_beta   90.00
_cell.angle_gamma   90.00
#
_symmetry.space_group_name_H-M   'P 1'
#
loop_
_entity.id
_entity.type
_entity.pdbx_description
1 polymer ?
#
loop_
_entity_poly.entity_id
_entity_poly.type
_entity_poly.pdbx_seq_one_letter_code
_entity_poly.pdbx_strand_id
1 'polypeptide(L)' 'GIGLYGELLEPRIPQYRAARTIIETLEKLTYQKLGDTKELSVKAEAVESRFGSEDDIPKR' A
#
# COMPACT_ATOMS: atom_id res chain seq x y z
N GLY A 1 -5.06 -23.19 1.30
CA GLY A 1 -4.23 -22.02 0.97
C GLY A 1 -4.52 -20.91 1.97
N ILE A 2 -3.59 -20.00 2.18
CA ILE A 2 -3.77 -18.82 3.03
C ILE A 2 -4.00 -17.61 2.11
N GLY A 3 -4.93 -16.72 2.45
CA GLY A 3 -5.13 -15.44 1.76
C GLY A 3 -4.59 -14.29 2.59
N LEU A 4 -3.97 -13.30 1.94
CA LEU A 4 -3.45 -12.09 2.57
C LEU A 4 -4.11 -10.88 1.92
N TYR A 5 -4.71 -10.01 2.73
CA TYR A 5 -5.46 -8.85 2.27
C TYR A 5 -5.01 -7.61 3.05
N GLY A 6 -4.87 -6.50 2.34
CA GLY A 6 -4.61 -5.19 2.93
C GLY A 6 -5.90 -4.41 3.07
N GLU A 7 -6.05 -3.68 4.16
CA GLU A 7 -7.17 -2.76 4.33
C GLU A 7 -7.05 -1.60 3.34
N LEU A 8 -8.20 -1.20 2.77
CA LEU A 8 -8.30 -0.03 1.93
C LEU A 8 -9.19 1.02 2.62
N LEU A 9 -8.59 2.13 3.04
CA LEU A 9 -9.31 3.30 3.57
C LEU A 9 -10.19 3.98 2.51
N GLU A 10 -9.58 4.38 1.39
CA GLU A 10 -10.28 4.96 0.23
C GLU A 10 -9.94 4.15 -1.03
N PRO A 11 -10.86 3.35 -1.58
CA PRO A 11 -10.61 2.54 -2.76
C PRO A 11 -10.25 3.31 -4.03
N ARG A 12 -10.63 4.61 -4.10
CA ARG A 12 -10.29 5.49 -5.23
C ARG A 12 -8.83 5.95 -5.20
N ILE A 13 -8.14 5.80 -4.07
CA ILE A 13 -6.77 6.25 -3.87
C ILE A 13 -5.85 5.01 -3.79
N PRO A 14 -4.76 4.96 -4.56
CA PRO A 14 -3.78 3.88 -4.44
C PRO A 14 -3.15 3.78 -3.05
N GLN A 15 -3.24 2.61 -2.40
CA GLN A 15 -2.70 2.40 -1.05
C GLN A 15 -1.41 1.59 -1.08
N TYR A 16 -0.33 2.26 -1.50
CA TYR A 16 1.00 1.65 -1.66
C TYR A 16 1.59 1.11 -0.36
N ARG A 17 1.23 1.68 0.80
CA ARG A 17 1.63 1.18 2.12
C ARG A 17 1.04 -0.21 2.39
N ALA A 18 -0.24 -0.44 2.08
CA ALA A 18 -0.88 -1.74 2.22
C ALA A 18 -0.23 -2.78 1.30
N ALA A 19 0.03 -2.42 0.04
CA ALA A 19 0.74 -3.30 -0.91
C ALA A 19 2.14 -3.68 -0.40
N ARG A 20 2.90 -2.73 0.15
CA ARG A 20 4.21 -2.98 0.75
C ARG A 20 4.13 -4.00 1.88
N THR A 21 3.20 -3.82 2.82
CA THR A 21 3.02 -4.72 3.97
C THR A 21 2.66 -6.13 3.53
N ILE A 22 1.81 -6.29 2.51
CA ILE A 22 1.47 -7.60 1.94
C ILE A 22 2.72 -8.30 1.41
N ILE A 23 3.52 -7.61 0.60
CA ILE A 23 4.74 -8.19 0.02
C ILE A 23 5.74 -8.55 1.14
N GLU A 24 6.02 -7.64 2.07
CA GLU A 24 6.94 -7.91 3.18
C GLU A 24 6.49 -9.08 4.06
N THR A 25 5.19 -9.22 4.27
CA THR A 25 4.63 -10.36 5.02
C THR A 25 4.77 -11.65 4.23
N LEU A 26 4.51 -11.62 2.92
CA LEU A 26 4.69 -12.78 2.06
C LEU A 26 6.16 -13.22 2.00
N GLU A 27 7.11 -12.28 1.94
CA GLU A 27 8.55 -12.57 2.03
C GLU A 27 8.90 -13.28 3.33
N LYS A 28 8.34 -12.84 4.47
CA LYS A 28 8.56 -13.47 5.79
C LYS A 28 7.96 -14.87 5.87
N LEU A 29 6.77 -15.07 5.31
CA LEU A 29 6.07 -16.36 5.35
C LEU A 29 6.69 -17.40 4.41
N THR A 30 7.27 -16.96 3.29
CA THR A 30 7.84 -17.85 2.27
C THR A 30 9.35 -17.96 2.35
N TYR A 31 10.00 -17.10 3.12
CA TYR A 31 11.46 -16.93 3.16
C TYR A 31 12.07 -16.62 1.78
N GLN A 32 11.27 -16.07 0.86
CA GLN A 32 11.70 -15.67 -0.48
C GLN A 32 11.78 -14.15 -0.57
N LYS A 33 12.77 -13.66 -1.33
CA LYS A 33 12.83 -12.25 -1.69
C LYS A 33 12.01 -12.01 -2.96
N LEU A 34 11.02 -11.12 -2.88
CA LEU A 34 10.08 -10.83 -3.96
C LEU A 34 10.42 -9.52 -4.70
N GLY A 35 11.40 -8.76 -4.21
CA GLY A 35 11.94 -7.57 -4.86
C GLY A 35 12.23 -6.43 -3.88
N ASP A 36 12.58 -5.27 -4.43
CA ASP A 36 12.70 -4.03 -3.66
C ASP A 36 11.34 -3.33 -3.57
N THR A 37 10.93 -2.95 -2.36
CA THR A 37 9.68 -2.26 -2.07
C THR A 37 9.87 -0.78 -1.73
N LYS A 38 11.09 -0.23 -1.86
CA LYS A 38 11.38 1.20 -1.62
C LYS A 38 10.50 2.13 -2.46
N GLU A 39 10.27 1.80 -3.73
CA GLU A 39 9.41 2.61 -4.60
C GLU A 39 7.96 2.70 -4.08
N LEU A 40 7.45 1.63 -3.46
CA LEU A 40 6.13 1.66 -2.82
C LEU A 40 6.09 2.65 -1.65
N SER A 41 7.20 2.81 -0.94
CA SER A 41 7.29 3.78 0.16
C SER A 41 7.28 5.22 -0.36
N VAL A 42 8.07 5.50 -1.41
CA VAL A 42 8.08 6.82 -2.07
C VAL A 42 6.70 7.17 -2.65
N LYS A 43 6.04 6.21 -3.30
CA LYS A 43 4.69 6.41 -3.83
C LYS A 43 3.65 6.59 -2.71
N ALA A 44 3.79 5.87 -1.59
CA ALA A 44 2.91 6.04 -0.44
C ALA A 44 3.00 7.47 0.11
N GLU A 45 4.22 7.98 0.34
CA GLU A 45 4.42 9.35 0.82
C GLU A 45 3.86 10.39 -0.15
N ALA A 46 4.08 10.21 -1.46
CA ALA A 46 3.55 11.12 -2.47
C ALA A 46 2.00 11.16 -2.47
N VAL A 47 1.35 10.01 -2.33
CA VAL A 47 -0.11 9.93 -2.25
C VAL A 47 -0.63 10.49 -0.93
N GLU A 48 -0.07 10.06 0.20
CA GLU A 48 -0.46 10.52 1.54
C GLU A 48 -0.30 12.05 1.67
N SER A 49 0.72 12.65 1.05
CA SER A 49 0.91 14.10 1.01
C SER A 49 -0.13 14.85 0.17
N ARG A 50 -0.67 14.20 -0.87
CA ARG A 50 -1.64 14.80 -1.80
C ARG A 50 -3.08 14.65 -1.32
N PHE A 51 -3.36 13.62 -0.53
CA PHE A 51 -4.70 13.25 -0.08
C PHE A 51 -4.76 13.13 1.46
N GLY A 52 -3.95 13.94 2.17
CA GLY A 52 -3.85 13.89 3.62
C GLY A 52 -5.13 14.31 4.35
N SER A 53 -6.07 14.92 3.63
CA SER A 53 -7.36 15.39 4.13
C SER A 53 -8.50 14.79 3.30
N GLU A 54 -9.64 14.47 3.92
CA GLU A 54 -10.84 13.99 3.20
C GLU A 54 -11.33 14.98 2.12
N ASP A 55 -11.06 16.29 2.30
CA ASP A 55 -11.40 17.33 1.35
C ASP A 55 -10.58 17.30 0.06
N ASP A 56 -9.39 16.69 0.08
CA ASP A 56 -8.52 16.55 -1.09
C ASP A 56 -9.00 15.43 -2.03
N ILE A 57 -9.94 14.61 -1.56
CA ILE A 57 -10.47 13.47 -2.31
C ILE A 57 -11.60 13.97 -3.21
N PRO A 58 -11.49 13.83 -4.55
CA PRO A 58 -12.53 14.28 -5.47
C PRO A 58 -13.89 13.66 -5.11
N LYS A 59 -14.86 14.52 -4.77
CA LYS A 59 -16.26 14.11 -4.56
C LYS A 59 -16.88 13.83 -5.93
N ARG A 60 -17.64 12.73 -6.02
CA ARG A 60 -18.33 12.30 -7.25
C ARG A 60 -19.35 13.33 -7.71
#